data_AF-A0A2V9UJ71-F1
#
_entry.id   AF-A0A2V9UJ71-F1
#
_cell.length_a   1.000
_cell.length_b   1.000
_cell.length_c   1.000
_cell.angle_alpha   90.00
_cell.angle_beta   90.00
_cell.angle_gamma   90.00
#
_symmetry.space_group_name_H-M   'P 1'
#
loop_
_entity.id
_entity.type
_entity.pdbx_description
1 polymer ?
#
loop_
_entity_poly.entity_id
_entity_poly.type
_entity_poly.pdbx_seq_one_letter_code
_entity_poly.pdbx_strand_id
1 'polypeptide(L)'
;MASRAQSAATGSDKPFVAEYYYKAKWGHADEFLKLFKKNHYPLLKKEVEMGRMVKVWMDQPRYHTTEDGRWDFRVTIVFKNATAANETFDEDALKKQLWPDQETYAREEQRRFEILDAHWDVPIKSVDLEAKP
;
A
#
# COMPACT_ATOMS: atom_id res chain seq x y z
N MET A 1 42.94 20.62 8.24
CA MET A 1 42.08 19.60 8.85
C MET A 1 41.00 19.26 7.82
N ALA A 2 40.97 18.02 7.34
CA ALA A 2 39.98 17.58 6.36
C ALA A 2 38.64 17.31 7.08
N SER A 3 37.58 18.00 6.66
CA SER A 3 36.22 17.72 7.11
C SER A 3 35.77 16.39 6.52
N ARG A 4 35.43 15.46 7.41
CA ARG A 4 34.95 14.12 7.05
C ARG A 4 33.53 14.28 6.50
N ALA A 5 33.38 14.17 5.19
CA ALA A 5 32.06 14.04 4.57
C ALA A 5 31.39 12.79 5.16
N GLN A 6 30.30 13.01 5.90
CA GLN A 6 29.42 11.94 6.34
C GLN A 6 28.86 11.29 5.07
N SER A 7 29.35 10.10 4.74
CA SER A 7 28.80 9.30 3.63
C SER A 7 27.39 8.89 4.03
N ALA A 8 26.39 9.67 3.61
CA ALA A 8 24.98 9.29 3.65
C ALA A 8 24.70 8.33 2.48
N ALA A 9 25.23 7.12 2.58
CA ALA A 9 24.86 6.00 1.71
C ALA A 9 24.63 4.80 2.63
N THR A 10 23.35 4.35 2.71
CA THR A 10 22.83 3.06 3.24
C THR A 10 21.39 3.15 3.81
N GLY A 11 20.66 4.26 3.59
CA GLY A 11 19.21 4.31 3.89
C GLY A 11 18.31 3.71 2.79
N SER A 12 18.81 3.63 1.56
CA SER A 12 18.05 3.26 0.36
C SER A 12 17.92 1.77 0.11
N ASP A 13 18.52 0.90 0.94
CA ASP A 13 18.46 -0.57 0.76
C ASP A 13 17.68 -1.28 1.87
N LYS A 14 17.23 -0.53 2.90
CA LYS A 14 16.39 -1.09 3.96
C LYS A 14 14.94 -1.20 3.46
N PRO A 15 14.19 -2.24 3.86
CA PRO A 15 12.77 -2.34 3.56
C PRO A 15 12.02 -1.08 3.97
N PHE A 16 11.14 -0.61 3.09
CA PHE A 16 10.30 0.54 3.33
C PHE A 16 8.87 0.05 3.58
N VAL A 17 8.27 0.45 4.69
CA VAL A 17 6.93 0.01 5.09
C VAL A 17 5.96 1.15 4.94
N ALA A 18 4.84 0.90 4.27
CA ALA A 18 3.72 1.83 4.21
C ALA A 18 2.41 1.10 4.55
N GLU A 19 1.56 1.78 5.28
CA GLU A 19 0.20 1.36 5.58
C GLU A 19 -0.79 2.23 4.81
N TYR A 20 -1.78 1.59 4.20
CA TYR A 20 -2.81 2.20 3.37
C TYR A 20 -4.15 1.92 4.04
N TYR A 21 -4.78 2.97 4.56
CA TYR A 21 -6.02 2.85 5.29
C TYR A 21 -7.20 3.21 4.39
N TYR A 22 -8.27 2.43 4.51
CA TYR A 22 -9.50 2.60 3.74
C TYR A 22 -10.68 2.67 4.69
N LYS A 23 -11.45 3.75 4.58
CA LYS A 23 -12.74 3.93 5.24
C LYS A 23 -13.82 3.90 4.15
N ALA A 24 -14.59 2.83 4.10
CA ALA A 24 -15.71 2.67 3.19
C ALA A 24 -16.95 3.41 3.71
N LYS A 25 -17.79 3.85 2.77
CA LYS A 25 -19.16 4.26 3.06
C LYS A 25 -19.90 3.12 3.77
N TRP A 26 -20.77 3.48 4.71
CA TRP A 26 -21.61 2.50 5.40
C TRP A 26 -22.34 1.58 4.40
N GLY A 27 -22.29 0.27 4.63
CA GLY A 27 -22.88 -0.74 3.75
C GLY A 27 -22.01 -1.16 2.54
N HIS A 28 -20.87 -0.52 2.29
CA HIS A 28 -20.03 -0.81 1.12
C HIS A 28 -18.70 -1.53 1.43
N ALA A 29 -18.41 -1.88 2.69
CA ALA A 29 -17.16 -2.53 3.06
C ALA A 29 -16.93 -3.86 2.32
N ASP A 30 -17.96 -4.71 2.20
CA ASP A 30 -17.86 -5.98 1.46
C ASP A 30 -17.71 -5.78 -0.05
N GLU A 31 -18.38 -4.76 -0.62
CA GLU A 31 -18.23 -4.39 -2.02
C GLU A 31 -16.80 -3.94 -2.30
N PHE A 32 -16.25 -3.08 -1.44
CA PHE A 32 -14.86 -2.66 -1.49
C PHE A 32 -13.90 -3.85 -1.43
N LEU A 33 -14.08 -4.74 -0.46
CA LEU A 33 -13.21 -5.92 -0.31
C LEU A 33 -13.28 -6.83 -1.54
N LYS A 34 -14.47 -7.03 -2.11
CA LYS A 34 -14.66 -7.82 -3.33
C LYS A 34 -13.90 -7.21 -4.51
N LEU A 35 -14.06 -5.91 -4.74
CA LEU A 35 -13.36 -5.19 -5.81
C LEU A 35 -11.84 -5.18 -5.59
N PHE A 36 -11.41 -4.92 -4.35
CA PHE A 36 -9.99 -4.96 -3.97
C PHE A 36 -9.37 -6.33 -4.26
N LYS A 37 -10.03 -7.42 -3.86
CA LYS A 37 -9.55 -8.79 -4.10
C LYS A 37 -9.50 -9.14 -5.59
N LYS A 38 -10.48 -8.66 -6.37
CA LYS A 38 -10.59 -8.95 -7.80
C LYS A 38 -9.54 -8.20 -8.61
N ASN A 39 -9.30 -6.93 -8.29
CA ASN A 39 -8.57 -6.01 -9.15
C ASN A 39 -7.26 -5.51 -8.51
N HIS A 40 -7.30 -4.99 -7.29
CA HIS A 40 -6.09 -4.39 -6.72
C HIS A 40 -5.09 -5.42 -6.18
N TYR A 41 -5.56 -6.43 -5.45
CA TYR A 41 -4.69 -7.43 -4.84
C TYR A 41 -3.82 -8.23 -5.84
N PRO A 42 -4.33 -8.68 -7.01
CA PRO A 42 -3.49 -9.35 -8.00
C PRO A 42 -2.34 -8.48 -8.52
N LEU A 43 -2.53 -7.17 -8.65
CA LEU A 43 -1.47 -6.23 -9.02
C LEU A 43 -0.36 -6.24 -7.96
N LEU A 44 -0.72 -6.00 -6.70
CA LEU A 44 0.23 -5.99 -5.58
C LEU A 44 0.95 -7.34 -5.44
N LYS A 45 0.23 -8.45 -5.63
CA LYS A 45 0.82 -9.78 -5.60
C LYS A 45 1.85 -9.96 -6.72
N LYS A 46 1.62 -9.44 -7.93
CA LYS A 46 2.63 -9.46 -9.00
C LYS A 46 3.85 -8.63 -8.67
N GLU A 47 3.69 -7.48 -8.03
CA GLU A 47 4.84 -6.69 -7.55
C GLU A 47 5.65 -7.39 -6.47
N VAL A 48 5.02 -8.23 -5.63
CA VAL A 48 5.72 -9.15 -4.72
C VAL A 48 6.50 -10.21 -5.50
N GLU A 49 5.86 -10.87 -6.48
CA GLU A 49 6.50 -11.91 -7.30
C GLU A 49 7.69 -11.36 -8.11
N MET A 50 7.64 -10.09 -8.53
CA MET A 50 8.72 -9.39 -9.22
C MET A 50 9.84 -8.91 -8.28
N GLY A 51 9.65 -9.02 -6.96
CA GLY A 51 10.62 -8.58 -5.95
C GLY A 51 10.70 -7.08 -5.73
N ARG A 52 9.75 -6.30 -6.26
CA ARG A 52 9.58 -4.86 -5.93
C ARG A 52 9.05 -4.70 -4.51
N MET A 53 8.12 -5.57 -4.12
CA MET A 53 7.61 -5.72 -2.77
C MET A 53 8.15 -7.01 -2.14
N VAL A 54 8.38 -6.98 -0.83
CA VAL A 54 8.69 -8.16 -0.02
C VAL A 54 7.43 -8.91 0.35
N LYS A 55 6.38 -8.18 0.77
CA LYS A 55 5.07 -8.75 1.11
C LYS A 55 3.99 -7.69 1.16
N VAL A 56 2.75 -8.14 1.01
CA VAL A 56 1.53 -7.36 1.22
C VAL A 56 0.52 -8.17 2.02
N TRP A 57 -0.20 -7.54 2.95
CA TRP A 57 -1.33 -8.14 3.64
C TRP A 57 -2.38 -7.08 3.99
N MET A 58 -3.56 -7.53 4.39
CA MET A 58 -4.68 -6.68 4.80
C MET A 58 -5.19 -7.11 6.17
N ASP A 59 -5.42 -6.12 7.04
CA ASP A 59 -6.07 -6.27 8.34
C ASP A 59 -7.38 -5.46 8.36
N GLN A 60 -8.30 -5.83 9.26
CA GLN A 60 -9.51 -5.06 9.56
C GLN A 60 -9.70 -5.00 11.08
N PRO A 61 -10.34 -3.96 11.64
CA PRO A 61 -10.69 -3.96 13.05
C PRO A 61 -11.64 -5.11 13.36
N ARG A 62 -11.45 -5.76 14.52
CA ARG A 62 -12.36 -6.82 14.98
C ARG A 62 -13.70 -6.29 15.50
N TYR A 63 -13.69 -5.06 16.00
CA TYR A 63 -14.82 -4.39 16.62
C TYR A 63 -14.97 -2.99 16.05
N HIS A 64 -16.16 -2.41 16.17
CA HIS A 64 -16.42 -1.03 15.77
C HIS A 64 -15.59 -0.05 16.60
N THR A 65 -15.04 0.96 15.94
CA THR A 65 -14.43 2.13 16.59
C THR A 65 -15.38 3.32 16.52
N THR A 66 -14.98 4.47 17.10
CA THR A 66 -15.71 5.72 16.93
C THR A 66 -15.69 6.17 15.47
N GLU A 67 -16.67 6.96 15.03
CA GLU A 67 -16.79 7.34 13.62
C GLU A 67 -15.58 8.16 13.12
N ASP A 68 -14.99 9.00 13.98
CA ASP A 68 -13.78 9.77 13.69
C ASP A 68 -12.53 8.89 13.57
N GLY A 69 -12.44 7.83 14.37
CA GLY A 69 -11.35 6.85 14.35
C GLY A 69 -11.62 5.63 13.46
N ARG A 70 -12.69 5.63 12.68
CA ARG A 70 -13.10 4.47 11.86
C ARG A 70 -12.22 4.30 10.63
N TRP A 71 -11.75 3.08 10.46
CA TRP A 71 -11.21 2.54 9.21
C TRP A 71 -11.72 1.11 9.10
N ASP A 72 -11.93 0.62 7.88
CA ASP A 72 -12.48 -0.72 7.65
C ASP A 72 -11.37 -1.70 7.24
N PHE A 73 -10.41 -1.23 6.42
CA PHE A 73 -9.28 -2.04 5.99
C PHE A 73 -7.96 -1.27 6.08
N ARG A 74 -6.91 -1.96 6.50
CA ARG A 74 -5.52 -1.49 6.44
C ARG A 74 -4.73 -2.47 5.59
N VAL A 75 -4.17 -2.01 4.49
CA VAL A 75 -3.21 -2.77 3.70
C VAL A 75 -1.82 -2.36 4.12
N THR A 76 -0.97 -3.32 4.48
CA THR A 76 0.45 -3.04 4.74
C THR A 76 1.28 -3.59 3.60
N ILE A 77 2.12 -2.73 3.02
CA ILE A 77 3.08 -3.11 1.99
C ILE A 77 4.48 -2.91 2.56
N VAL A 78 5.29 -3.95 2.42
CA VAL A 78 6.73 -3.87 2.67
C VAL A 78 7.41 -3.86 1.31
N PHE A 79 7.88 -2.69 0.89
CA PHE A 79 8.70 -2.54 -0.31
C PHE A 79 10.11 -3.03 -0.04
N LYS A 80 10.79 -3.51 -1.09
CA LYS A 80 12.20 -3.93 -1.01
C LYS A 80 13.06 -2.82 -0.41
N ASN A 81 12.80 -1.58 -0.82
CA ASN A 81 13.44 -0.40 -0.27
C ASN A 81 12.70 0.91 -0.59
N ALA A 82 13.22 2.04 -0.11
CA ALA A 82 12.63 3.36 -0.32
C ALA A 82 12.59 3.80 -1.79
N THR A 83 13.59 3.41 -2.60
CA THR A 83 13.61 3.64 -4.05
C THR A 83 12.42 2.93 -4.71
N ALA A 84 12.22 1.65 -4.41
CA ALA A 84 11.09 0.86 -4.89
C ALA A 84 9.73 1.40 -4.41
N ALA A 85 9.66 2.12 -3.30
CA ALA A 85 8.41 2.71 -2.82
C ALA A 85 8.07 4.06 -3.48
N ASN A 86 9.07 4.85 -3.87
CA ASN A 86 8.88 6.25 -4.27
C ASN A 86 9.14 6.54 -5.75
N GLU A 87 9.88 5.67 -6.46
CA GLU A 87 10.13 5.85 -7.89
C GLU A 87 9.01 5.29 -8.76
N THR A 88 8.81 5.96 -9.90
CA THR A 88 7.83 5.58 -10.92
C THR A 88 8.03 4.14 -11.36
N PHE A 89 6.94 3.39 -11.45
CA PHE A 89 6.89 2.04 -11.95
C PHE A 89 5.79 1.94 -12.99
N ASP A 90 6.07 1.26 -14.11
CA ASP A 90 5.11 1.08 -15.19
C ASP A 90 4.08 0.00 -14.81
N GLU A 91 3.17 0.38 -13.92
CA GLU A 91 2.02 -0.45 -13.56
C GLU A 91 1.07 -0.65 -14.73
N ASP A 92 1.05 0.25 -15.72
CA ASP A 92 0.08 0.20 -16.82
C ASP A 92 0.33 -0.98 -17.75
N ALA A 93 1.60 -1.29 -18.03
CA ALA A 93 1.98 -2.51 -18.74
C ALA A 93 1.51 -3.76 -17.97
N LEU A 94 1.69 -3.77 -16.65
CA LEU A 94 1.29 -4.89 -15.81
C LEU A 94 -0.24 -5.03 -15.72
N LYS A 95 -0.97 -3.91 -15.62
CA LYS A 95 -2.44 -3.87 -15.62
C LYS A 95 -3.01 -4.40 -16.93
N LYS A 96 -2.45 -4.03 -18.08
CA LYS A 96 -2.88 -4.55 -19.40
C LYS A 96 -2.68 -6.06 -19.53
N GLN A 97 -1.63 -6.62 -18.92
CA GLN A 97 -1.40 -8.06 -18.90
C GLN A 97 -2.38 -8.79 -17.97
N LEU A 98 -2.67 -8.21 -16.81
CA LEU A 98 -3.54 -8.82 -15.80
C LEU A 98 -5.03 -8.75 -16.16
N TRP A 99 -5.46 -7.68 -16.85
CA TRP A 99 -6.86 -7.46 -17.21
C TRP A 99 -7.02 -7.15 -18.70
N PRO A 100 -7.22 -8.15 -19.58
CA PRO A 100 -7.44 -7.88 -21.00
C PRO A 100 -8.68 -7.01 -21.28
N ASP A 101 -9.74 -7.16 -20.48
CA ASP A 101 -10.91 -6.27 -20.49
C ASP A 101 -10.64 -5.00 -19.67
N GLN A 102 -10.03 -4.02 -20.31
CA GLN A 102 -9.65 -2.75 -19.70
C GLN A 102 -10.86 -1.87 -19.33
N GLU A 103 -11.96 -1.98 -20.06
CA GLU A 103 -13.17 -1.20 -19.79
C GLU A 103 -13.82 -1.64 -18.47
N THR A 104 -13.99 -2.95 -18.28
CA THR A 104 -14.50 -3.49 -17.02
C THR A 104 -13.55 -3.19 -15.87
N TYR A 105 -12.23 -3.37 -16.06
CA TYR A 105 -11.25 -3.06 -15.03
C TYR A 105 -11.32 -1.59 -14.58
N ALA A 106 -11.34 -0.64 -15.53
CA ALA A 106 -11.39 0.78 -15.23
C ALA A 106 -12.67 1.17 -14.48
N ARG A 107 -13.83 0.69 -14.93
CA ARG A 107 -15.13 0.93 -14.26
C ARG A 107 -15.13 0.41 -12.83
N GLU A 108 -14.58 -0.77 -12.60
CA GLU A 108 -14.56 -1.39 -11.27
C GLU A 108 -13.54 -0.76 -10.33
N GLU A 109 -12.36 -0.35 -10.82
CA GLU A 109 -11.40 0.40 -10.01
C GLU A 109 -11.91 1.79 -9.67
N GLN A 110 -12.59 2.47 -10.59
CA GLN A 110 -13.32 3.70 -10.29
C GLN A 110 -14.34 3.45 -9.19
N ARG A 111 -15.18 2.43 -9.33
CA ARG A 111 -16.19 2.07 -8.32
C ARG A 111 -15.56 1.78 -6.96
N ARG A 112 -14.41 1.11 -6.91
CA ARG A 112 -13.68 0.79 -5.67
C ARG A 112 -13.30 2.05 -4.89
N PHE A 113 -12.99 3.15 -5.58
CA PHE A 113 -12.71 4.44 -4.93
C PHE A 113 -13.97 5.25 -4.64
N GLU A 114 -14.98 5.23 -5.51
CA GLU A 114 -16.25 5.95 -5.30
C GLU A 114 -16.97 5.57 -4.00
N ILE A 115 -16.77 4.35 -3.53
CA ILE A 115 -17.39 3.82 -2.31
C ILE A 115 -16.58 4.07 -1.03
N LEU A 116 -15.49 4.82 -1.13
CA LEU A 116 -14.72 5.26 0.04
C LEU A 116 -15.25 6.61 0.55
N ASP A 117 -15.28 6.75 1.88
CA ASP A 117 -15.39 8.02 2.58
C ASP A 117 -14.01 8.68 2.73
N ALA A 118 -12.97 7.88 2.98
CA ALA A 118 -11.60 8.36 3.11
C ALA A 118 -10.57 7.28 2.79
N HIS A 119 -9.38 7.75 2.38
CA HIS A 119 -8.19 6.94 2.16
C HIS A 119 -6.96 7.77 2.53
N TRP A 120 -6.00 7.16 3.22
CA TRP A 120 -4.74 7.82 3.55
C TRP A 120 -3.59 6.83 3.65
N ASP A 121 -2.40 7.33 3.31
CA ASP A 121 -1.17 6.55 3.23
C ASP A 121 -0.21 7.00 4.33
N VAL A 122 0.34 6.03 5.06
CA VAL A 122 1.18 6.26 6.23
C VAL A 122 2.48 5.50 6.07
N PRO A 123 3.57 6.16 5.65
CA PRO A 123 4.91 5.62 5.76
C PRO A 123 5.25 5.33 7.23
N ILE A 124 5.70 4.11 7.51
CA ILE A 124 6.01 3.65 8.86
C ILE A 124 7.52 3.64 9.08
N LYS A 125 7.94 4.26 10.18
CA LYS A 125 9.33 4.19 10.66
C LYS A 125 9.37 3.34 11.93
N SER A 126 10.22 2.32 11.93
CA SER A 126 10.55 1.59 13.16
C SER A 126 11.38 2.47 14.09
N VAL A 127 11.01 2.48 15.37
CA VAL A 127 11.78 3.11 16.44
C VAL A 127 12.56 2.03 17.16
N ASP A 128 13.88 2.19 17.24
CA ASP A 128 14.75 1.31 18.00
C ASP A 128 14.69 1.70 19.48
N LEU A 129 14.14 0.81 20.31
CA LEU A 129 13.98 1.04 21.75
C LEU A 129 15.28 0.86 22.53
N GLU A 130 16.28 0.19 21.94
CA GLU A 130 17.59 -0.07 22.57
C GLU A 130 18.64 0.95 22.13
N ALA A 131 18.29 1.87 21.22
CA ALA A 131 19.16 2.96 20.84
C ALA A 131 19.39 3.90 22.02
N LYS A 132 20.66 4.27 22.26
CA LYS A 132 21.00 5.25 23.30
C LYS A 132 20.33 6.61 22.99
N PRO A 133 19.83 7.33 24.02
CA PRO A 133 19.28 8.68 23.86
C PRO A 133 20.25 9.65 23.19
#